data_AF-A0A7J4TFV6-F1
#
_entry.id   AF-A0A7J4TFV6-F1
#
_cell.length_a   1.000
_cell.length_b   1.000
_cell.length_c   1.000
_cell.angle_alpha   90.00
_cell.angle_beta   90.00
_cell.angle_gamma   90.00
#
_symmetry.space_group_name_H-M   'P 1'
#
loop_
_entity.id
_entity.type
_entity.pdbx_description
1 polymer ?
#
loop_
_entity_poly.entity_id
_entity_poly.type
_entity_poly.pdbx_seq_one_letter_code
_entity_poly.pdbx_strand_id
1 'polypeptide(L)' 'SALKDQSSEKTIGYPSVGELTYSIFPEGNLFIHLNSLTQRGIEYGDLVEIAELIDDKTLYNLSKSKNHIIKI' A
#
# COMPACT_ATOMS: atom_id res chain seq x y z
N SER A 1 -16.36 23.84 15.77
CA SER A 1 -15.86 22.51 15.39
C SER A 1 -14.44 22.37 15.92
N ALA A 2 -14.11 21.26 16.57
CA ALA A 2 -12.77 21.02 17.14
C ALA A 2 -11.65 20.80 16.08
N LEU A 3 -11.96 21.04 14.80
CA LEU A 3 -11.10 20.76 13.65
C LEU A 3 -10.89 22.01 12.76
N LYS A 4 -11.32 23.20 13.22
CA LYS A 4 -11.34 24.40 12.36
C LYS A 4 -9.95 24.94 12.01
N ASP A 5 -8.92 24.55 12.78
CA ASP A 5 -7.53 25.04 12.67
C ASP A 5 -6.49 23.91 12.59
N GLN A 6 -6.91 22.66 12.36
CA GLN A 6 -5.97 21.60 12.03
C GLN A 6 -5.64 21.69 10.54
N SER A 7 -4.49 22.30 10.21
CA SER A 7 -3.95 22.24 8.86
C SER A 7 -3.67 20.78 8.51
N SER A 8 -4.02 20.35 7.30
CA SER A 8 -3.60 19.07 6.71
C SER A 8 -2.14 18.78 7.08
N GLU A 9 -1.92 17.61 7.65
CA GLU A 9 -0.69 17.14 8.28
C GLU A 9 0.58 17.72 7.64
N LYS A 10 1.24 18.67 8.32
CA LYS A 10 2.64 18.97 8.02
C LYS A 10 3.44 17.72 8.35
N THR A 11 4.03 17.09 7.35
CA THR A 11 4.98 16.00 7.57
C THR A 11 6.13 16.49 8.46
N ILE A 12 6.74 15.59 9.24
CA ILE A 12 7.86 15.90 10.16
C ILE A 12 9.18 16.24 9.44
N GLY A 13 9.11 16.76 8.21
CA GLY A 13 10.28 17.03 7.35
C GLY A 13 10.78 15.81 6.56
N TYR A 14 10.02 14.73 6.54
CA TYR A 14 10.32 13.51 5.79
C TYR A 14 9.14 13.14 4.88
N PRO A 15 9.38 12.46 3.75
CA PRO A 15 8.30 11.95 2.91
C PRO A 15 7.47 10.93 3.71
N SER A 16 6.16 10.99 3.53
CA SER A 16 5.23 9.96 3.99
C SER A 16 5.52 8.62 3.31
N VAL A 17 5.04 7.53 3.93
CA VAL A 17 5.12 6.20 3.32
C VAL A 17 4.44 6.18 1.94
N GLY A 18 3.31 6.89 1.81
CA GLY A 18 2.60 7.05 0.53
C GLY A 18 3.46 7.70 -0.56
N GLU A 19 4.15 8.79 -0.24
CA GLU A 19 5.07 9.46 -1.15
C GLU A 19 6.26 8.56 -1.51
N LEU A 20 6.81 7.82 -0.55
CA LEU A 20 7.88 6.86 -0.80
C LEU A 20 7.45 5.71 -1.70
N THR A 21 6.20 5.24 -1.61
CA THR A 21 5.71 4.19 -2.51
C THR A 21 5.75 4.60 -3.98
N TYR A 22 5.62 5.88 -4.33
CA TYR A 22 5.78 6.31 -5.72
C TYR A 22 7.22 6.20 -6.23
N SER A 23 8.22 6.13 -5.35
CA SER A 23 9.64 6.00 -5.75
C SER A 23 9.98 4.64 -6.37
N ILE A 24 9.13 3.62 -6.20
CA ILE A 24 9.34 2.31 -6.82
C ILE A 24 8.75 2.21 -8.22
N PHE A 25 7.91 3.16 -8.64
CA PHE A 25 7.21 3.09 -9.93
C PHE A 25 8.03 3.75 -11.05
N PRO A 26 8.03 3.20 -12.29
CA PRO A 26 7.28 2.02 -12.77
C PRO A 26 7.99 0.67 -12.59
N GLU A 27 9.21 0.63 -12.07
CA GLU A 27 10.03 -0.59 -12.05
C GLU A 27 9.53 -1.65 -11.05
N GLY A 28 8.81 -1.21 -10.02
CA GLY A 28 8.25 -2.00 -8.94
C GLY A 28 6.72 -2.03 -8.98
N ASN A 29 6.18 -3.17 -8.57
CA ASN A 29 4.72 -3.37 -8.44
C ASN A 29 4.35 -3.43 -6.96
N LEU A 30 3.21 -2.82 -6.60
CA LEU A 30 2.64 -2.87 -5.26
C LEU A 30 1.35 -3.69 -5.29
N PHE A 31 1.34 -4.81 -4.56
CA PHE A 31 0.16 -5.67 -4.46
C PHE A 31 -0.36 -5.71 -3.03
N ILE A 32 -1.68 -5.65 -2.87
CA ILE A 32 -2.37 -5.75 -1.59
C ILE A 32 -3.31 -6.96 -1.63
N HIS A 33 -3.23 -7.80 -0.61
CA HIS A 33 -4.07 -8.97 -0.52
C HIS A 33 -5.51 -8.59 -0.15
N LEU A 34 -6.47 -8.99 -0.98
CA LEU A 34 -7.88 -8.60 -0.87
C LEU A 34 -8.48 -8.97 0.49
N ASN A 35 -8.34 -10.24 0.92
CA ASN A 35 -8.94 -10.68 2.19
C ASN A 35 -8.36 -9.92 3.40
N SER A 36 -7.08 -9.56 3.33
CA SER A 36 -6.41 -8.81 4.40
C SER A 36 -6.97 -7.38 4.52
N LEU A 37 -7.30 -6.76 3.40
CA LEU A 37 -7.93 -5.43 3.35
C LEU A 37 -9.35 -5.48 3.92
N THR A 38 -10.16 -6.44 3.46
CA THR A 38 -11.54 -6.64 3.94
C THR A 38 -11.60 -6.91 5.44
N GLN A 39 -10.72 -7.77 5.97
CA GLN A 39 -10.66 -8.09 7.40
C GLN A 39 -10.33 -6.88 8.29
N ARG A 40 -9.69 -5.85 7.72
CA ARG A 40 -9.32 -4.62 8.43
C ARG A 40 -10.35 -3.50 8.25
N GLY A 41 -11.39 -3.72 7.45
CA GLY A 41 -12.38 -2.69 7.13
C GLY A 41 -11.77 -1.50 6.38
N ILE A 42 -10.68 -1.72 5.64
CA ILE A 42 -10.05 -0.70 4.80
C ILE A 42 -10.77 -0.69 3.46
N GLU A 43 -11.07 0.50 2.93
CA GLU A 43 -11.70 0.65 1.63
C GLU A 43 -10.67 0.82 0.53
N TYR A 44 -11.04 0.49 -0.71
CA TYR A 44 -10.14 0.66 -1.85
C TYR A 44 -9.70 2.13 -2.04
N GLY A 45 -10.58 3.08 -1.72
CA GLY A 45 -10.29 4.51 -1.80
C GLY A 45 -9.23 5.00 -0.81
N ASP A 46 -8.88 4.21 0.20
CA ASP A 46 -7.84 4.53 1.17
C ASP A 46 -6.43 4.14 0.67
N LEU A 47 -6.34 3.46 -0.47
CA LEU A 47 -5.08 2.96 -1.01
C LEU A 47 -4.38 3.99 -1.91
N VAL A 48 -3.05 3.89 -1.97
CA VAL A 48 -2.29 4.61 -2.99
C VAL A 48 -2.64 4.10 -4.39
N GLU A 49 -2.68 5.00 -5.37
CA GLU A 49 -3.20 4.71 -6.72
C GLU A 49 -2.45 3.59 -7.46
N ILE A 50 -1.19 3.34 -7.11
CA ILE A 50 -0.36 2.31 -7.73
C ILE A 50 -0.60 0.90 -7.15
N ALA A 51 -1.47 0.76 -6.15
CA ALA A 51 -1.75 -0.52 -5.50
C ALA A 51 -2.72 -1.36 -6.32
N GLU A 52 -2.35 -2.62 -6.57
CA GLU A 52 -3.24 -3.61 -7.20
C GLU A 52 -3.73 -4.63 -6.16
N LEU A 53 -5.04 -4.91 -6.18
CA LEU A 53 -5.63 -5.94 -5.32
C LEU A 53 -5.44 -7.32 -5.93
N ILE A 54 -4.94 -8.25 -5.11
CA ILE A 54 -4.72 -9.65 -5.51
C ILE A 54 -5.41 -10.63 -4.56
N ASP A 55 -5.81 -11.77 -5.10
CA ASP A 55 -6.37 -12.89 -4.35
C ASP A 55 -5.29 -13.88 -3.86
N ASP A 56 -5.71 -14.88 -3.08
CA ASP A 56 -4.82 -15.93 -2.55
C ASP A 56 -4.07 -16.67 -3.67
N LYS A 57 -4.75 -16.94 -4.80
CA LYS A 57 -4.18 -17.67 -5.93
C LYS A 57 -3.07 -16.88 -6.61
N THR A 58 -3.29 -15.58 -6.82
CA THR A 58 -2.33 -14.68 -7.45
C THR A 58 -1.13 -14.46 -6.53
N LEU A 59 -1.37 -14.24 -5.23
CA LEU A 59 -0.31 -14.14 -4.23
C LEU A 59 0.56 -15.41 -4.21
N TYR A 60 -0.07 -16.60 -4.21
CA TYR A 60 0.65 -17.88 -4.27
C TYR A 60 1.52 -17.98 -5.52
N ASN A 61 0.96 -17.70 -6.70
CA ASN A 61 1.71 -17.77 -7.97
C ASN A 61 2.86 -16.78 -8.02
N LEU A 62 2.64 -15.54 -7.58
CA LEU A 62 3.67 -14.51 -7.48
C LEU A 62 4.80 -14.99 -6.56
N SER A 63 4.48 -15.46 -5.36
CA SER A 63 5.49 -15.95 -4.42
C SER A 63 6.33 -17.09 -5.00
N LYS A 64 5.69 -18.06 -5.68
CA LYS A 64 6.38 -19.19 -6.30
C LYS A 64 7.29 -18.79 -7.47
N SER A 65 6.96 -17.70 -8.16
CA SER A 65 7.74 -17.20 -9.30
C SER A 65 9.03 -16.46 -8.92
N LYS A 66 9.21 -16.10 -7.64
CA LYS A 66 10.38 -15.32 -7.20
C LYS A 66 11.52 -16.21 -6.73
N ASN A 67 12.72 -15.91 -7.20
CA ASN A 67 13.95 -16.61 -6.78
C ASN A 67 14.34 -16.30 -5.32
N HIS A 68 13.92 -15.16 -4.80
CA HIS A 68 14.21 -14.72 -3.45
C HIS A 68 12.99 -14.00 -2.86
N ILE A 69 12.68 -14.32 -1.60
CA ILE A 69 11.58 -13.69 -0.85
C ILE A 69 12.16 -13.21 0.47
N ILE A 70 12.06 -11.91 0.71
CA ILE A 70 12.34 -11.30 2.02
C ILE A 70 11.03 -11.26 2.79
N LYS A 71 11.03 -11.83 3.99
CA LYS A 71 9.88 -11.81 4.92
C LYS A 71 10.27 -10.94 6.11
N ILE A 72 9.37 -10.05 6.51
CA ILE A 72 9.54 -9.07 7.59
C ILE A 72 8.61 -9.42 8.73
#